data_AF-A0AAJ2LXP1-F1
#
_entry.id   AF-A0AAJ2LXP1-F1
#
_cell.length_a   1.000
_cell.length_b   1.000
_cell.length_c   1.000
_cell.angle_alpha   90.00
_cell.angle_beta   90.00
_cell.angle_gamma   90.00
#
_symmetry.space_group_name_H-M   'P 1'
#
loop_
_entity.id
_entity.type
_entity.pdbx_description
1 polymer ?
#
loop_
_entity_poly.entity_id
_entity_poly.type
_entity_poly.pdbx_seq_one_letter_code
_entity_poly.pdbx_strand_id
1 'polypeptide(L)'
;MSDHAEERQSIERAIADLVSRDPSRVRPTVVELCAMTGLPRWKLTHRHVDLKDDYLDRVVQKWGPRAELSPQSQEISRLRDQNAELRTEVDVAKATIRLYAEALEELRLQIVVANGHSSSTRPVVRISDARTSMSESELTPTNRST
;
A
#
# COMPACT_ATOMS: atom_id res chain seq x y z
N MET A 1 41.36 -7.85 40.91
CA MET A 1 41.04 -8.95 39.97
C MET A 1 39.77 -9.75 40.38
N SER A 2 38.92 -9.21 41.27
CA SER A 2 37.74 -9.92 41.82
C SER A 2 36.45 -9.69 41.01
N ASP A 3 36.34 -8.52 40.37
CA ASP A 3 35.12 -8.05 39.71
C ASP A 3 34.62 -8.99 38.60
N HIS A 4 35.53 -9.59 37.82
CA HIS A 4 35.13 -10.53 36.77
C HIS A 4 34.58 -11.86 37.29
N ALA A 5 35.18 -12.39 38.36
CA ALA A 5 34.76 -13.64 38.95
C ALA A 5 33.43 -13.46 39.70
N GLU A 6 33.26 -12.32 40.38
CA GLU A 6 32.02 -11.91 41.02
C GLU A 6 30.88 -11.73 40.01
N GLU A 7 31.16 -11.09 38.86
CA GLU A 7 30.21 -10.96 37.75
C GLU A 7 29.77 -12.33 37.23
N ARG A 8 30.72 -13.24 36.92
CA ARG A 8 30.39 -14.59 36.45
C ARG A 8 29.51 -15.33 37.47
N GLN A 9 29.89 -15.28 38.74
CA GLN A 9 29.14 -15.99 39.78
C GLN A 9 27.73 -15.42 39.95
N SER A 10 27.56 -14.10 39.78
CA SER A 10 26.25 -13.46 39.77
C SER A 10 25.39 -13.94 38.59
N ILE A 11 25.97 -14.05 37.39
CA ILE A 11 25.29 -14.55 36.19
C ILE A 11 24.89 -16.03 36.37
N GLU A 12 25.80 -16.88 36.83
CA GLU A 12 25.54 -18.31 37.05
C GLU A 12 24.42 -18.55 38.07
N ARG A 13 24.39 -17.77 39.17
CA ARG A 13 23.28 -17.79 40.13
C ARG A 13 21.96 -17.35 39.50
N ALA A 14 21.96 -16.24 38.75
CA ALA A 14 20.76 -15.75 38.08
C ALA A 14 20.21 -16.75 37.04
N ILE A 15 21.10 -17.45 36.32
CA ILE A 15 20.72 -18.54 35.40
C ILE A 15 20.03 -19.66 36.17
N ALA A 16 20.60 -20.13 37.27
CA ALA A 16 19.99 -21.20 38.08
C ALA A 16 18.60 -20.80 38.61
N ASP A 17 18.46 -19.56 39.08
CA ASP A 17 17.18 -19.03 39.57
C ASP A 17 16.13 -18.91 38.45
N LEU A 18 16.51 -18.36 37.29
CA LEU A 18 15.60 -18.23 36.14
C LEU A 18 15.20 -19.59 35.58
N VAL A 19 16.15 -20.52 35.48
CA VAL A 19 15.91 -21.87 34.98
C VAL A 19 15.04 -22.66 35.95
N SER A 20 15.18 -22.47 37.27
CA SER A 20 14.38 -23.20 38.27
C SER A 20 12.93 -22.74 38.37
N ARG A 21 12.64 -21.46 38.09
CA ARG A 21 11.27 -20.91 38.12
C ARG A 21 10.31 -21.67 37.21
N ASP A 22 9.10 -21.90 37.70
CA ASP A 22 7.99 -22.45 36.91
C ASP A 22 7.38 -21.34 36.05
N PRO A 23 7.36 -21.46 34.71
CA PRO A 23 6.89 -20.38 33.85
C PRO A 23 5.36 -20.38 33.82
N SER A 24 4.72 -19.97 34.90
CA SER A 24 3.26 -19.78 34.94
C SER A 24 2.77 -18.67 34.01
N ARG A 25 3.68 -17.92 33.33
CA ARG A 25 3.28 -16.85 32.41
C ARG A 25 4.18 -16.60 31.19
N VAL A 26 5.51 -16.62 31.30
CA VAL A 26 6.43 -16.26 30.20
C VAL A 26 7.74 -17.03 30.31
N ARG A 27 8.29 -17.50 29.17
CA ARG A 27 9.63 -18.11 29.12
C ARG A 27 10.70 -17.05 29.34
N PRO A 28 11.68 -17.29 30.23
CA PRO A 28 12.62 -16.28 30.60
C PRO A 28 13.56 -15.94 29.42
N THR A 29 13.91 -14.66 29.30
CA THR A 29 14.67 -14.12 28.16
C THR A 29 16.06 -13.63 28.57
N VAL A 30 16.94 -13.37 27.60
CA VAL A 30 18.25 -12.74 27.88
C VAL A 30 18.08 -11.35 28.52
N VAL A 31 16.97 -10.66 28.25
CA VAL A 31 16.65 -9.36 28.88
C VAL A 31 16.36 -9.53 30.36
N GLU A 32 15.64 -10.58 30.74
CA GLU A 32 15.38 -10.90 32.16
C GLU A 32 16.67 -11.30 32.89
N LEU A 33 17.57 -12.03 32.23
CA LEU A 33 18.89 -12.33 32.77
C LEU A 33 19.72 -11.06 33.02
N CYS A 34 19.68 -10.08 32.10
CA CYS A 34 20.30 -8.77 32.30
C CYS A 34 19.68 -8.04 33.50
N ALA A 35 18.35 -8.04 33.59
CA ALA A 35 17.63 -7.37 34.67
C ALA A 35 17.94 -7.98 36.05
N MET A 36 18.06 -9.31 36.14
CA MET A 36 18.38 -9.99 37.40
C MET A 36 19.83 -9.81 37.85
N THR A 37 20.76 -9.69 36.91
CA THR A 37 22.19 -9.51 37.22
C THR A 37 22.58 -8.04 37.36
N GLY A 38 21.71 -7.11 36.96
CA GLY A 38 22.02 -5.68 36.86
C GLY A 38 23.05 -5.35 35.77
N LEU A 39 23.38 -6.32 34.91
CA LEU A 39 24.40 -6.15 33.87
C LEU A 39 23.77 -5.65 32.56
N PRO A 40 24.46 -4.75 31.83
CA PRO A 40 24.01 -4.34 30.52
C PRO A 40 24.17 -5.49 29.51
N ARG A 41 23.25 -5.56 28.54
CA ARG A 41 23.19 -6.61 27.52
C ARG A 41 24.51 -6.84 26.79
N TRP A 42 25.27 -5.76 26.53
CA TRP A 42 26.54 -5.84 25.82
C TRP A 42 27.56 -6.75 26.54
N LYS A 43 27.53 -6.82 27.88
CA LYS A 43 28.42 -7.71 28.63
C LYS A 43 28.09 -9.19 28.35
N LEU A 44 26.82 -9.55 28.24
CA LEU A 44 26.41 -10.91 27.88
C LEU A 44 26.63 -11.24 26.40
N THR A 45 26.68 -10.23 25.51
CA THR A 45 26.90 -10.46 24.07
C THR A 45 28.35 -10.36 23.63
N HIS A 46 29.24 -9.79 24.44
CA HIS A 46 30.66 -9.60 24.09
C HIS A 46 31.66 -10.18 25.09
N ARG A 47 31.32 -10.26 26.38
CA ARG A 47 32.26 -10.72 27.42
C ARG A 47 31.90 -12.10 27.95
N HIS A 48 30.64 -12.28 28.34
CA HIS A 48 30.10 -13.49 28.96
C HIS A 48 29.21 -14.24 27.95
N VAL A 49 29.73 -14.41 26.73
CA VAL A 49 28.99 -15.03 25.61
C VAL A 49 28.69 -16.49 25.90
N ASP A 50 29.65 -17.19 26.50
CA ASP A 50 29.55 -18.57 26.95
C ASP A 50 28.40 -18.78 27.94
N LEU A 51 28.26 -17.89 28.93
CA LEU A 51 27.18 -17.97 29.92
C LEU A 51 25.81 -17.63 29.30
N LYS A 52 25.78 -16.73 28.31
CA LYS A 52 24.57 -16.42 27.54
C LYS A 52 24.14 -17.62 26.69
N ASP A 53 25.08 -18.34 26.07
CA ASP A 53 24.79 -19.55 25.29
C ASP A 53 24.35 -20.71 26.19
N ASP A 54 25.05 -20.98 27.30
CA ASP A 54 24.64 -21.98 28.30
C ASP A 54 23.24 -21.72 28.87
N TYR A 55 22.90 -20.46 29.14
CA TYR A 55 21.56 -20.09 29.54
C TYR A 55 20.50 -20.44 28.48
N LEU A 56 20.76 -20.10 27.21
CA LEU A 56 19.84 -20.41 26.11
C LEU A 56 19.68 -21.92 25.93
N ASP A 57 20.77 -22.68 26.02
CA ASP A 57 20.74 -24.15 25.94
C ASP A 57 19.91 -24.76 27.07
N ARG A 58 20.08 -24.30 28.32
CA ARG A 58 19.27 -24.76 29.46
C ARG A 58 17.79 -24.40 29.30
N VAL A 59 17.51 -23.22 28.74
CA VAL A 59 16.13 -22.81 28.42
C VAL A 59 15.53 -23.72 27.35
N VAL A 60 16.30 -24.05 26.31
CA VAL A 60 15.86 -24.96 25.25
C VAL A 60 15.69 -26.38 25.76
N GLN A 61 16.57 -26.88 26.64
CA GLN A 61 16.45 -28.22 27.22
C GLN A 61 15.21 -28.35 28.11
N LYS A 62 14.95 -27.34 28.98
CA LYS A 62 13.84 -27.42 29.93
C LYS A 62 12.48 -27.18 29.28
N TRP A 63 12.41 -26.27 28.31
CA TRP A 63 11.14 -25.85 27.73
C TRP A 63 10.98 -26.21 26.24
N GLY A 64 11.95 -26.89 25.64
CA GLY A 64 12.03 -27.09 24.20
C GLY A 64 12.53 -25.81 23.49
N PRO A 65 12.89 -25.91 22.21
CA PRO A 65 13.25 -24.74 21.42
C PRO A 65 12.14 -23.69 21.55
N ARG A 66 12.50 -22.44 21.83
CA ARG A 66 11.59 -21.34 21.53
C ARG A 66 11.23 -21.54 20.06
N ALA A 67 9.94 -21.57 19.71
CA ALA A 67 9.55 -21.60 18.31
C ALA A 67 10.30 -20.45 17.64
N GLU A 68 11.39 -20.79 16.97
CA GLU A 68 12.10 -19.84 16.17
C GLU A 68 11.08 -19.39 15.15
N LEU A 69 11.24 -18.14 14.76
CA LEU A 69 10.48 -17.44 13.76
C LEU A 69 10.34 -18.20 12.42
N SER A 70 10.78 -19.45 12.26
CA SER A 70 10.97 -20.07 10.95
C SER A 70 9.67 -20.30 10.15
N PRO A 71 8.58 -20.90 10.63
CA PRO A 71 7.41 -21.13 9.77
C PRO A 71 6.46 -19.93 9.77
N GLN A 72 6.20 -19.37 10.96
CA GLN A 72 5.26 -18.27 11.14
C GLN A 72 5.83 -16.93 10.67
N SER A 73 7.13 -16.69 10.79
CA SER A 73 7.72 -15.47 10.21
C SER A 73 7.94 -15.57 8.71
N GLN A 74 8.18 -16.78 8.17
CA GLN A 74 8.12 -17.00 6.73
C GLN A 74 6.70 -16.74 6.22
N GLU A 75 5.68 -17.22 6.92
CA GLU A 75 4.28 -16.97 6.55
C GLU A 75 3.91 -15.49 6.66
N ILE A 76 4.34 -14.78 7.72
CA ILE A 76 4.15 -13.34 7.83
C ILE A 76 4.87 -12.58 6.70
N SER A 77 6.05 -13.02 6.29
CA SER A 77 6.79 -12.39 5.19
C SER A 77 6.06 -12.62 3.86
N ARG A 78 5.65 -13.87 3.60
CA ARG A 78 4.84 -14.25 2.43
C ARG A 78 3.54 -13.44 2.36
N LEU A 79 2.82 -13.32 3.48
CA LEU A 79 1.58 -12.55 3.56
C LEU A 79 1.82 -11.04 3.34
N ARG A 80 2.97 -10.50 3.76
CA ARG A 80 3.33 -9.09 3.48
C ARG A 80 3.59 -8.86 2.00
N ASP A 81 4.33 -9.76 1.37
CA ASP A 81 4.64 -9.68 -0.06
C ASP A 81 3.35 -9.77 -0.89
N GLN A 82 2.47 -10.73 -0.57
CA GLN A 82 1.14 -10.85 -1.19
C GLN A 82 0.28 -9.60 -0.96
N ASN A 83 0.32 -8.99 0.22
CA ASN A 83 -0.44 -7.77 0.47
C ASN A 83 0.09 -6.58 -0.35
N ALA A 84 1.41 -6.50 -0.55
CA ALA A 84 2.02 -5.48 -1.39
C ALA A 84 1.62 -5.65 -2.86
N GLU A 85 1.68 -6.87 -3.38
CA GLU A 85 1.27 -7.21 -4.74
C GLU A 85 -0.21 -6.88 -4.98
N LEU A 86 -1.11 -7.33 -4.09
CA LEU A 86 -2.53 -7.01 -4.17
C LEU A 86 -2.82 -5.51 -4.13
N ARG A 87 -2.05 -4.74 -3.36
CA ARG A 87 -2.19 -3.27 -3.35
C ARG A 87 -1.79 -2.67 -4.69
N THR A 88 -0.70 -3.15 -5.29
CA THR A 88 -0.28 -2.73 -6.62
C THR A 88 -1.34 -3.07 -7.67
N GLU A 89 -1.91 -4.28 -7.64
CA GLU A 89 -3.00 -4.67 -8.55
C GLU A 89 -4.23 -3.76 -8.39
N VAL A 90 -4.62 -3.47 -7.15
CA VAL A 90 -5.74 -2.55 -6.86
C VAL A 90 -5.46 -1.16 -7.40
N ASP A 91 -4.24 -0.65 -7.28
CA ASP A 91 -3.88 0.67 -7.78
C ASP A 91 -3.88 0.71 -9.32
N VAL A 92 -3.39 -0.34 -9.98
CA VAL A 92 -3.46 -0.49 -11.45
C VAL A 92 -4.92 -0.58 -11.93
N ALA A 93 -5.74 -1.37 -11.26
CA ALA A 93 -7.16 -1.51 -11.60
C ALA A 93 -7.89 -0.16 -11.46
N LYS A 94 -7.64 0.57 -10.37
CA LYS A 94 -8.19 1.92 -10.17
C LYS A 94 -7.75 2.89 -11.26
N ALA A 95 -6.48 2.89 -11.64
CA ALA A 95 -5.97 3.73 -12.72
C ALA A 95 -6.65 3.40 -14.05
N THR A 96 -6.82 2.12 -14.35
CA THR A 96 -7.51 1.63 -15.55
C THR A 96 -8.98 2.06 -15.59
N ILE A 97 -9.69 1.93 -14.46
CA ILE A 97 -11.08 2.40 -14.34
C ILE A 97 -11.19 3.90 -14.57
N ARG A 98 -10.26 4.71 -14.03
CA ARG A 98 -10.23 6.16 -14.27
C ARG A 98 -10.04 6.49 -15.74
N LEU A 99 -9.09 5.82 -16.40
CA LEU A 99 -8.84 6.00 -17.84
C LEU A 99 -10.09 5.70 -18.67
N TYR A 100 -10.79 4.59 -18.39
CA TYR A 100 -12.03 4.27 -19.10
C TYR A 100 -13.16 5.25 -18.80
N ALA A 101 -13.28 5.74 -17.57
CA ALA A 101 -14.26 6.76 -17.22
C ALA A 101 -14.00 8.08 -17.97
N GLU A 102 -12.75 8.51 -18.07
CA GLU A 102 -12.36 9.69 -18.84
C GLU A 102 -12.66 9.53 -20.33
N ALA A 103 -12.31 8.39 -20.92
CA ALA A 103 -12.60 8.10 -22.33
C ALA A 103 -14.11 8.06 -22.62
N LEU A 104 -14.91 7.50 -21.70
CA LEU A 104 -16.37 7.48 -21.83
C LEU A 104 -16.98 8.87 -21.76
N GLU A 105 -16.49 9.74 -20.88
CA GLU A 105 -16.98 11.11 -20.77
C GLU A 105 -16.62 11.93 -22.01
N GLU A 106 -15.40 11.77 -22.54
CA GLU A 106 -14.99 12.39 -23.80
C GLU A 106 -15.89 11.95 -24.97
N LEU A 107 -16.14 10.64 -25.11
CA LEU A 107 -17.04 10.11 -26.14
C LEU A 107 -18.47 10.65 -25.97
N ARG A 108 -18.96 10.75 -24.74
CA ARG A 108 -20.27 11.33 -24.44
C ARG A 108 -20.35 12.80 -24.87
N LEU A 109 -19.32 13.60 -24.59
CA LEU A 109 -19.25 15.00 -25.02
C LEU A 109 -19.24 15.09 -26.55
N GLN A 110 -18.46 14.26 -27.24
CA GLN A 110 -18.41 14.24 -28.71
C GLN A 110 -19.79 13.90 -29.33
N ILE A 111 -20.54 12.95 -28.75
CA ILE A 111 -21.90 12.63 -29.19
C ILE A 111 -22.83 13.83 -29.00
N VAL A 112 -22.78 14.50 -27.85
CA VAL A 112 -23.60 15.69 -27.58
C VAL A 112 -23.29 16.80 -28.60
N VAL A 113 -22.01 17.05 -28.86
CA VAL A 113 -21.57 18.02 -29.86
C VAL A 113 -22.07 17.65 -31.25
N ALA A 114 -21.90 16.40 -31.70
CA ALA A 114 -22.36 15.94 -33.00
C ALA A 114 -23.88 16.07 -33.18
N ASN A 115 -24.65 15.73 -32.13
CA ASN A 115 -26.11 15.86 -32.13
C ASN A 115 -26.57 17.33 -32.09
N GLY A 116 -25.84 18.21 -31.40
CA GLY A 116 -26.10 19.66 -31.38
C GLY A 116 -25.77 20.36 -32.71
N HIS A 117 -24.77 19.89 -33.46
CA HIS A 117 -24.49 20.39 -34.81
C HIS A 117 -25.53 19.94 -35.84
N SER A 118 -26.14 18.77 -35.61
CA SER A 118 -27.19 18.22 -36.49
C SER A 118 -28.48 19.06 -36.46
N SER A 119 -28.82 19.65 -35.30
CA SER A 119 -30.00 20.52 -35.15
C SER A 119 -29.78 21.98 -35.60
N SER A 120 -28.54 22.37 -35.91
CA SER A 120 -28.16 23.70 -36.41
C SER A 120 -27.90 23.71 -37.93
N THR A 121 -28.46 22.75 -38.67
CA THR A 121 -28.31 22.71 -40.14
C THR A 121 -29.39 23.56 -40.80
N ARG A 122 -29.00 24.79 -41.18
CA ARG A 122 -29.58 25.74 -42.16
C ARG A 122 -31.11 25.92 -42.18
N PRO A 123 -31.64 27.17 -42.07
CA PRO A 123 -33.04 27.41 -42.38
C PRO A 123 -33.29 27.01 -43.84
N VAL A 124 -34.14 26.01 -44.05
CA VAL A 124 -34.63 25.62 -45.37
C VAL A 124 -35.49 26.78 -45.88
N VAL A 125 -34.90 27.69 -46.63
CA VAL A 125 -35.66 28.66 -47.43
C VAL A 125 -36.43 27.86 -48.45
N ARG A 126 -37.77 27.83 -48.33
CA ARG A 126 -38.61 27.19 -49.31
C ARG A 126 -38.50 27.98 -50.62
N ILE A 127 -38.21 27.29 -51.71
CA ILE A 127 -38.06 27.88 -53.06
C ILE A 127 -39.32 28.67 -53.48
N SER A 128 -40.48 28.39 -52.86
CA SER A 128 -41.71 29.17 -53.04
C SER A 128 -41.58 30.64 -52.65
N ASP A 129 -40.65 31.02 -51.75
CA ASP A 129 -40.48 32.41 -51.31
C ASP A 129 -39.50 33.19 -52.22
N ALA A 130 -38.66 32.49 -52.99
CA ALA A 130 -37.73 33.12 -53.94
C ALA A 130 -38.40 33.50 -55.27
N ARG A 131 -39.57 32.93 -55.59
CA ARG A 131 -40.31 33.25 -56.83
C ARG A 131 -41.12 34.54 -56.72
N THR A 132 -41.49 34.95 -55.49
CA THR A 132 -42.22 36.19 -55.26
C THR A 132 -41.33 37.43 -55.42
N SER A 133 -40.06 37.36 -55.03
CA SER A 133 -39.13 38.49 -55.12
C SER A 133 -38.60 38.79 -56.53
N MET A 134 -38.61 37.82 -57.45
CA MET A 134 -38.30 38.08 -58.87
C MET A 134 -39.48 38.63 -59.67
N SER A 135 -40.72 38.46 -59.20
CA SER A 135 -41.92 38.85 -59.97
C SER A 135 -42.28 40.34 -59.84
N GLU A 136 -41.76 41.04 -58.82
CA GLU A 136 -41.96 42.50 -58.65
C GLU A 136 -40.88 43.36 -59.33
N SER A 137 -39.83 42.75 -59.89
CA SER A 137 -38.70 43.48 -60.49
C SER A 137 -38.82 43.70 -62.01
N GLU A 138 -39.83 43.14 -62.69
CA GLU A 138 -39.97 43.18 -64.17
C GLU A 138 -41.12 44.06 -64.71
N LEU A 139 -41.68 44.99 -63.93
CA LEU A 139 -42.67 45.96 -64.43
C LEU A 139 -42.23 47.41 -64.21
N THR A 140 -41.15 47.81 -64.89
CA THR A 140 -40.97 49.22 -65.26
C THR A 140 -40.73 49.32 -66.78
N PRO A 141 -41.70 49.81 -67.57
CA PRO A 141 -41.43 50.12 -68.96
C PRO A 141 -40.66 51.44 -69.01
N THR A 142 -39.34 51.32 -69.16
CA THR A 142 -38.53 52.41 -69.69
C THR A 142 -38.78 52.45 -71.20
N ASN A 143 -39.52 53.46 -71.69
CA ASN A 143 -39.10 54.04 -72.95
C ASN A 143 -39.53 55.50 -73.12
N ARG A 144 -38.54 56.28 -73.55
CA ARG A 144 -38.50 57.73 -73.66
C ARG A 144 -38.29 58.08 -75.14
N SER A 145 -39.15 58.97 -75.64
CA SER A 145 -38.92 59.97 -76.71
C SER A 145 -38.66 59.53 -78.16
N THR A 146 -39.52 60.03 -79.06
CA THR A 146 -39.18 61.10 -80.02
C THR A 146 -40.39 62.01 -80.21
#